data_AF-A0A846TLZ6-F1
#
_entry.id   AF-A0A846TLZ6-F1
#
_cell.length_a   1.000
_cell.length_b   1.000
_cell.length_c   1.000
_cell.angle_alpha   90.00
_cell.angle_beta   90.00
_cell.angle_gamma   90.00
#
_symmetry.space_group_name_H-M   'P 1'
#
loop_
_entity.id
_entity.type
_entity.pdbx_description
1 polymer ?
#
loop_
_entity_poly.entity_id
_entity_poly.type
_entity_poly.pdbx_seq_one_letter_code
_entity_poly.pdbx_strand_id
1 'polypeptide(L)'
;MYDVAIIGAGPAGGSAAIFAAKAGKKTIVLDNNKSVTKRAWMENHYGAPEIAGPDLVETGIKQAKKFGAEFVETTVTSVSKTDDGVKVVTENGEYEAKHVIIASGMMTDVADASGLATKDGTEPRIKTIFDVDAAGKTNVEGIWAAGTCAGVSMHTIVTAGDGAKVAINVISDLNGERYVDHDVLKA
;
A
#
# COMPACT_ATOMS: atom_id res chain seq x y z
N MET A 1 -2.47 1.75 18.55
CA MET A 1 -3.23 2.12 17.34
C MET A 1 -2.39 2.99 16.41
N TYR A 2 -2.39 2.67 15.12
CA TYR A 2 -1.77 3.42 14.03
C TYR A 2 -2.81 4.31 13.33
N ASP A 3 -2.37 5.34 12.61
CA ASP A 3 -3.29 6.07 11.72
C ASP A 3 -3.49 5.30 10.42
N VAL A 4 -2.41 4.74 9.86
CA VAL A 4 -2.45 3.98 8.60
C VAL A 4 -1.61 2.71 8.74
N ALA A 5 -2.20 1.56 8.48
CA ALA A 5 -1.49 0.31 8.27
C ALA A 5 -1.44 -0.04 6.78
N ILE A 6 -0.31 -0.51 6.30
CA ILE A 6 -0.08 -0.82 4.89
C ILE A 6 0.34 -2.29 4.78
N ILE A 7 -0.31 -3.04 3.89
CA ILE A 7 -0.07 -4.46 3.71
C ILE A 7 0.69 -4.67 2.41
N GLY A 8 1.99 -4.96 2.53
CA GLY A 8 2.93 -5.11 1.42
C GLY A 8 3.88 -3.92 1.28
N ALA A 9 5.16 -4.21 1.03
CA ALA A 9 6.23 -3.22 0.81
C ALA A 9 6.76 -3.23 -0.64
N GLY A 10 5.97 -3.70 -1.61
CA GLY A 10 6.24 -3.49 -3.03
C GLY A 10 6.10 -2.01 -3.44
N PRO A 11 6.23 -1.67 -4.74
CA PRO A 11 6.20 -0.27 -5.19
C PRO A 11 4.96 0.52 -4.72
N ALA A 12 3.76 -0.08 -4.76
CA ALA A 12 2.54 0.56 -4.27
C ALA A 12 2.59 0.84 -2.76
N GLY A 13 2.86 -0.19 -1.95
CA GLY A 13 2.85 -0.04 -0.49
C GLY A 13 4.02 0.80 0.04
N GLY A 14 5.20 0.68 -0.56
CA GLY A 14 6.35 1.53 -0.25
C GLY A 14 6.07 3.00 -0.54
N SER A 15 5.48 3.29 -1.70
CA SER A 15 5.04 4.66 -2.04
C SER A 15 3.97 5.18 -1.08
N ALA A 16 2.96 4.37 -0.78
CA ALA A 16 1.94 4.72 0.20
C ALA A 16 2.53 5.03 1.59
N ALA A 17 3.53 4.25 2.02
CA ALA A 17 4.20 4.43 3.30
C ALA A 17 5.01 5.72 3.37
N ILE A 18 5.68 6.10 2.27
CA ILE A 18 6.39 7.39 2.17
C ILE A 18 5.40 8.53 2.37
N PHE A 19 4.30 8.55 1.64
CA PHE A 19 3.31 9.64 1.73
C PHE A 19 2.65 9.71 3.10
N ALA A 20 2.22 8.57 3.66
CA ALA A 20 1.59 8.53 4.98
C ALA A 20 2.54 9.01 6.09
N ALA A 21 3.76 8.48 6.13
CA ALA A 21 4.74 8.85 7.15
C ALA A 21 5.22 10.30 6.99
N LYS A 22 5.45 10.76 5.76
CA LYS A 22 5.84 12.15 5.49
C LYS A 22 4.76 13.16 5.90
N ALA A 23 3.48 12.77 5.78
CA ALA A 23 2.35 13.55 6.29
C ALA A 23 2.21 13.53 7.83
N GLY A 24 3.16 12.92 8.55
CA GLY A 24 3.16 12.82 10.01
C GLY A 24 2.17 11.80 10.57
N LYS A 25 1.66 10.87 9.74
CA LYS A 25 0.77 9.81 10.22
C LYS A 25 1.59 8.72 10.89
N LYS A 26 1.06 8.17 11.99
CA LYS A 26 1.67 7.00 12.62
C LYS A 26 1.44 5.79 11.72
N THR A 27 2.47 5.37 10.99
CA THR A 27 2.37 4.39 9.91
C THR A 27 3.11 3.10 10.22
N ILE A 28 2.46 1.97 9.98
CA ILE A 28 3.08 0.64 9.99
C ILE A 28 2.95 -0.03 8.62
N VAL A 29 4.01 -0.71 8.20
CA VAL A 29 4.03 -1.56 7.02
C VAL A 29 4.23 -3.01 7.45
N LEU A 30 3.29 -3.87 7.07
CA LEU A 30 3.30 -5.30 7.30
C LEU A 30 3.63 -5.99 5.97
N ASP A 31 4.82 -6.56 5.84
CA ASP A 31 5.28 -7.14 4.58
C ASP A 31 5.82 -8.55 4.79
N ASN A 32 5.52 -9.48 3.87
CA ASN A 32 6.00 -10.85 3.94
C ASN A 32 7.27 -11.09 3.10
N ASN A 33 7.88 -10.02 2.58
CA ASN A 33 9.14 -10.02 1.87
C ASN A 33 9.14 -10.74 0.50
N LYS A 34 7.95 -11.15 -0.01
CA LYS A 34 7.76 -11.99 -1.22
C LYS A 34 7.46 -11.21 -2.51
N SER A 35 7.64 -9.89 -2.53
CA SER A 35 7.37 -9.07 -3.72
C SER A 35 8.09 -9.59 -4.97
N VAL A 36 7.34 -9.81 -6.06
CA VAL A 36 7.89 -10.21 -7.36
C VAL A 36 8.82 -9.15 -7.97
N THR A 37 8.68 -7.89 -7.54
CA THR A 37 9.57 -6.79 -7.95
C THR A 37 11.03 -7.12 -7.67
N LYS A 38 11.34 -7.89 -6.62
CA LYS A 38 12.73 -8.25 -6.27
C LYS A 38 13.48 -9.08 -7.33
N ARG A 39 12.81 -9.52 -8.39
CA ARG A 39 13.42 -10.26 -9.51
C ARG A 39 13.42 -9.46 -10.81
N ALA A 40 12.98 -8.20 -10.75
CA ALA A 40 12.86 -7.34 -11.92
C ALA A 40 14.15 -6.56 -12.18
N TRP A 41 14.33 -6.21 -13.46
CA TRP A 41 15.23 -5.16 -13.94
C TRP A 41 14.36 -4.17 -14.70
N MET A 42 14.50 -2.87 -14.44
CA MET A 42 13.64 -1.85 -15.05
C MET A 42 14.47 -0.75 -15.70
N GLU A 43 14.16 -0.49 -16.97
CA GLU A 43 14.62 0.67 -17.75
C GLU A 43 13.45 1.61 -18.08
N ASN A 44 12.28 1.34 -17.49
CA ASN A 44 11.00 2.01 -17.75
C ASN A 44 10.41 2.69 -16.50
N HIS A 45 11.26 3.04 -15.53
CA HIS A 45 10.84 3.76 -14.33
C HIS A 45 11.26 5.23 -14.44
N TYR A 46 10.30 6.12 -14.73
CA TYR A 46 10.59 7.54 -14.95
C TYR A 46 11.37 8.16 -13.78
N GLY A 47 12.52 8.78 -14.09
CA GLY A 47 13.45 9.33 -13.10
C GLY A 47 14.59 8.40 -12.68
N ALA A 48 14.57 7.11 -13.07
CA ALA A 48 15.68 6.17 -12.90
C ALA A 48 16.14 5.66 -14.28
N PRO A 49 17.41 5.85 -14.68
CA PRO A 49 17.91 5.36 -15.98
C PRO A 49 17.78 3.83 -16.11
N GLU A 50 18.23 3.12 -15.08
CA GLU A 50 18.05 1.69 -14.88
C GLU A 50 18.06 1.43 -13.38
N ILE A 51 17.35 0.41 -12.92
CA ILE A 51 17.34 0.04 -11.51
C ILE A 51 17.04 -1.46 -11.35
N ALA A 52 17.70 -2.11 -10.40
CA ALA A 52 17.33 -3.46 -9.98
C ALA A 52 16.11 -3.39 -9.04
N GLY A 53 15.21 -4.35 -9.18
CA GLY A 53 14.01 -4.43 -8.38
C GLY A 53 14.22 -4.46 -6.85
N PRO A 54 15.21 -5.23 -6.33
CA PRO A 54 15.58 -5.17 -4.91
C PRO A 54 15.97 -3.76 -4.46
N ASP A 55 16.76 -3.04 -5.27
CA ASP A 55 17.23 -1.70 -4.94
C ASP A 55 16.08 -0.70 -4.89
N LEU A 56 15.10 -0.82 -5.81
CA LEU A 56 13.89 0.01 -5.80
C LEU A 56 13.09 -0.19 -4.50
N VAL A 57 12.86 -1.45 -4.11
CA VAL A 57 12.12 -1.80 -2.89
C VAL A 57 12.86 -1.30 -1.64
N GLU A 58 14.15 -1.60 -1.53
CA GLU A 58 14.96 -1.16 -0.39
C GLU A 58 15.03 0.36 -0.28
N THR A 59 15.16 1.06 -1.41
CA THR A 59 15.14 2.53 -1.46
C THR A 59 13.81 3.08 -0.94
N GLY A 60 12.68 2.53 -1.38
CA GLY A 60 11.36 2.94 -0.89
C GLY A 60 11.20 2.73 0.62
N ILE A 61 11.64 1.59 1.13
CA ILE A 61 11.62 1.27 2.58
C ILE A 61 12.47 2.29 3.36
N LYS A 62 13.70 2.58 2.90
CA LYS A 62 14.58 3.56 3.54
C LYS A 62 13.95 4.96 3.57
N GLN A 63 13.29 5.37 2.49
CA GLN A 63 12.59 6.65 2.44
C GLN A 63 11.42 6.72 3.42
N ALA A 64 10.58 5.68 3.48
CA ALA A 64 9.47 5.63 4.44
C ALA A 64 9.97 5.65 5.90
N LYS A 65 11.00 4.86 6.21
CA LYS A 65 11.64 4.83 7.55
C LYS A 65 12.23 6.17 7.95
N LYS A 66 12.81 6.92 7.01
CA LYS A 66 13.32 8.29 7.25
C LYS A 66 12.23 9.23 7.80
N PHE A 67 10.97 9.02 7.42
CA PHE A 67 9.83 9.79 7.93
C PHE A 67 9.10 9.12 9.10
N GLY A 68 9.63 8.02 9.64
CA GLY A 68 9.09 7.38 10.85
C GLY A 68 8.16 6.18 10.62
N ALA A 69 8.04 5.67 9.39
CA ALA A 69 7.29 4.44 9.15
C ALA A 69 7.95 3.24 9.85
N GLU A 70 7.14 2.46 10.57
CA GLU A 70 7.54 1.19 11.17
C GLU A 70 7.36 0.04 10.17
N PHE A 71 8.26 -0.95 10.20
CA PHE A 71 8.20 -2.11 9.31
C PHE A 71 8.26 -3.39 10.12
N VAL A 72 7.32 -4.30 9.85
CA VAL A 72 7.28 -5.63 10.45
C VAL A 72 7.21 -6.67 9.36
N GLU A 73 8.13 -7.63 9.40
CA GLU A 73 8.10 -8.78 8.51
C GLU A 73 7.07 -9.81 9.03
N THR A 74 5.92 -9.90 8.37
CA THR A 74 4.83 -10.81 8.74
C THR A 74 3.83 -10.97 7.58
N THR A 75 3.08 -12.09 7.58
CA THR A 75 1.97 -12.29 6.65
C THR A 75 0.67 -11.86 7.33
N VAL A 76 -0.08 -10.96 6.68
CA VAL A 76 -1.44 -10.62 7.10
C VAL A 76 -2.40 -11.70 6.60
N THR A 77 -3.29 -12.15 7.47
CA THR A 77 -4.25 -13.23 7.20
C THR A 77 -5.68 -12.71 7.09
N SER A 78 -6.03 -11.63 7.78
CA SER A 78 -7.32 -10.95 7.63
C SER A 78 -7.28 -9.49 8.09
N VAL A 79 -8.26 -8.73 7.63
CA VAL A 79 -8.56 -7.37 8.07
C VAL A 79 -10.06 -7.24 8.35
N SER A 80 -10.44 -6.57 9.42
CA SER A 80 -11.84 -6.39 9.76
C SER A 80 -12.11 -5.02 10.38
N LYS A 81 -13.24 -4.41 10.01
CA LYS A 81 -13.68 -3.16 10.60
C LYS A 81 -14.00 -3.37 12.09
N THR A 82 -13.61 -2.42 12.91
CA THR A 82 -14.00 -2.29 14.32
C THR A 82 -14.74 -0.97 14.52
N ASP A 83 -15.23 -0.70 15.73
CA ASP A 83 -15.93 0.54 16.04
C ASP A 83 -15.03 1.79 15.87
N ASP A 84 -13.74 1.64 16.19
CA ASP A 84 -12.77 2.74 16.19
C ASP A 84 -11.77 2.69 15.00
N GLY A 85 -11.88 1.72 14.08
CA GLY A 85 -10.97 1.60 12.94
C GLY A 85 -11.00 0.24 12.26
N VAL A 86 -9.81 -0.33 12.05
CA VAL A 86 -9.60 -1.61 11.38
C VAL A 86 -8.59 -2.43 12.17
N LYS A 87 -8.98 -3.66 12.48
CA LYS A 87 -8.11 -4.70 13.03
C LYS A 87 -7.40 -5.44 11.91
N VAL A 88 -6.10 -5.65 12.05
CA VAL A 88 -5.26 -6.40 11.11
C VAL A 88 -4.68 -7.61 11.84
N VAL A 89 -5.04 -8.81 11.39
CA VAL A 89 -4.56 -10.07 11.96
C VAL A 89 -3.41 -10.60 11.12
N THR A 90 -2.33 -11.01 11.77
CA THR A 90 -1.15 -11.59 11.13
C THR A 90 -0.83 -12.95 11.71
N GLU A 91 0.11 -13.66 11.10
CA GLU A 91 0.62 -14.93 11.63
C GLU A 91 1.29 -14.77 13.02
N ASN A 92 1.74 -13.56 13.37
CA ASN A 92 2.57 -13.29 14.54
C ASN A 92 1.90 -12.36 15.57
N GLY A 93 0.66 -11.93 15.35
CA GLY A 93 -0.05 -11.05 16.25
C GLY A 93 -1.15 -10.24 15.59
N GLU A 94 -1.58 -9.19 16.28
CA GLU A 94 -2.67 -8.32 15.83
C GLU A 94 -2.25 -6.85 15.94
N TYR A 95 -2.74 -6.05 15.01
CA TYR A 95 -2.52 -4.61 14.94
C TYR A 95 -3.84 -3.89 14.74
N GLU A 96 -3.89 -2.61 15.11
CA GLU A 96 -5.05 -1.75 14.91
C GLU A 96 -4.62 -0.45 14.24
N ALA A 97 -5.36 -0.04 13.22
CA ALA A 97 -5.17 1.21 12.52
C ALA A 97 -6.51 1.88 12.21
N LYS A 98 -6.56 3.21 12.07
CA LYS A 98 -7.77 3.90 11.60
C LYS A 98 -8.11 3.53 10.16
N HIS A 99 -7.10 3.44 9.30
CA HIS A 99 -7.24 2.95 7.93
C HIS A 99 -6.20 1.90 7.57
N VAL A 100 -6.56 1.02 6.63
CA VAL A 100 -5.68 0.01 6.05
C VAL A 100 -5.60 0.19 4.54
N ILE A 101 -4.38 0.15 3.98
CA ILE A 101 -4.13 0.08 2.54
C ILE A 101 -3.58 -1.29 2.19
N ILE A 102 -4.35 -2.08 1.44
CA ILE A 102 -3.92 -3.38 0.91
C ILE A 102 -3.13 -3.14 -0.39
N ALA A 103 -1.84 -3.41 -0.35
CA ALA A 103 -0.90 -3.30 -1.46
C ALA A 103 -0.16 -4.62 -1.71
N SER A 104 -0.92 -5.73 -1.66
CA SER A 104 -0.45 -7.13 -1.66
C SER A 104 0.01 -7.66 -3.03
N GLY A 105 0.28 -6.77 -3.98
CA GLY A 105 0.74 -7.14 -5.32
C GLY A 105 -0.33 -7.90 -6.09
N MET A 106 -0.12 -9.19 -6.34
CA MET A 106 -1.04 -10.03 -7.11
C MET A 106 -2.03 -10.82 -6.22
N MET A 107 -1.87 -10.73 -4.90
CA MET A 107 -2.53 -11.61 -3.95
C MET A 107 -3.80 -10.96 -3.40
N THR A 108 -4.88 -11.72 -3.32
CA THR A 108 -6.16 -11.29 -2.73
C THR A 108 -6.63 -12.28 -1.66
N ASP A 109 -5.75 -13.13 -1.12
CA ASP A 109 -6.11 -14.20 -0.17
C ASP A 109 -6.79 -13.69 1.11
N VAL A 110 -6.49 -12.45 1.50
CA VAL A 110 -7.14 -11.81 2.65
C VAL A 110 -8.61 -11.50 2.40
N ALA A 111 -9.09 -11.51 1.15
CA ALA A 111 -10.43 -11.02 0.81
C ALA A 111 -11.55 -11.81 1.50
N ASP A 112 -11.55 -13.14 1.37
CA ASP A 112 -12.62 -14.00 1.89
C ASP A 112 -12.73 -13.90 3.42
N ALA A 113 -11.58 -13.98 4.10
CA ALA A 113 -11.51 -13.86 5.56
C ALA A 113 -11.87 -12.45 6.07
N SER A 114 -11.88 -11.45 5.18
CA SER A 114 -12.12 -10.04 5.50
C SER A 114 -13.47 -9.52 4.98
N GLY A 115 -14.25 -10.35 4.28
CA GLY A 115 -15.50 -9.92 3.65
C GLY A 115 -15.32 -8.84 2.57
N LEU A 116 -14.15 -8.80 1.92
CA LEU A 116 -13.85 -7.82 0.88
C LEU A 116 -14.35 -8.31 -0.47
N ALA A 117 -15.06 -7.44 -1.18
CA ALA A 117 -15.53 -7.72 -2.53
C ALA A 117 -14.33 -7.83 -3.49
N THR A 118 -14.42 -8.78 -4.41
CA THR A 118 -13.44 -8.98 -5.48
C THR A 118 -14.13 -9.06 -6.83
N LYS A 119 -13.37 -8.85 -7.90
CA LYS A 119 -13.81 -8.96 -9.29
C LYS A 119 -12.71 -9.56 -10.16
N ASP A 120 -13.05 -9.85 -11.40
CA ASP A 120 -12.11 -10.37 -12.38
C ASP A 120 -10.94 -9.39 -12.60
N GLY A 121 -9.72 -9.93 -12.61
CA GLY A 121 -8.52 -9.17 -12.84
C GLY A 121 -8.36 -8.77 -14.31
N THR A 122 -7.61 -7.69 -14.53
CA THR A 122 -7.45 -7.04 -15.85
C THR A 122 -6.12 -7.36 -16.54
N GLU A 123 -5.19 -8.02 -15.85
CA GLU A 123 -3.85 -8.35 -16.34
C GLU A 123 -3.75 -9.84 -16.73
N PRO A 124 -2.95 -10.24 -17.74
CA PRO A 124 -2.94 -11.60 -18.33
C PRO A 124 -2.71 -12.78 -17.37
N ARG A 125 -2.28 -12.53 -16.13
CA ARG A 125 -2.00 -13.55 -15.09
C ARG A 125 -2.62 -13.22 -13.74
N ILE A 126 -3.44 -12.18 -13.67
CA ILE A 126 -4.12 -11.76 -12.44
C ILE A 126 -5.58 -12.11 -12.62
N LYS A 127 -6.02 -13.17 -11.93
CA LYS A 127 -7.40 -13.66 -12.07
C LYS A 127 -8.39 -12.83 -11.26
N THR A 128 -7.96 -12.35 -10.10
CA THR A 128 -8.83 -11.71 -9.12
C THR A 128 -8.14 -10.48 -8.56
N ILE A 129 -8.92 -9.41 -8.39
CA ILE A 129 -8.52 -8.14 -7.78
C ILE A 129 -9.60 -7.70 -6.80
N PHE A 130 -9.27 -6.83 -5.85
CA PHE A 130 -10.25 -6.17 -5.01
C PHE A 130 -11.16 -5.28 -5.86
N ASP A 131 -12.46 -5.31 -5.56
CA ASP A 131 -13.40 -4.36 -6.17
C ASP A 131 -13.30 -3.03 -5.43
N VAL A 132 -12.59 -2.09 -6.05
CA VAL A 132 -12.39 -0.74 -5.53
C VAL A 132 -12.93 0.33 -6.47
N ASP A 133 -13.29 1.46 -5.88
CA ASP A 133 -13.60 2.69 -6.62
C ASP A 133 -12.33 3.38 -7.15
N ALA A 134 -12.50 4.49 -7.89
CA ALA A 134 -11.37 5.24 -8.46
C ALA A 134 -10.40 5.83 -7.42
N ALA A 135 -10.87 6.05 -6.18
CA ALA A 135 -10.08 6.55 -5.07
C ALA A 135 -9.31 5.43 -4.32
N GLY A 136 -9.66 4.16 -4.57
CA GLY A 136 -9.09 2.97 -3.95
C GLY A 136 -9.92 2.44 -2.77
N LYS A 137 -11.15 2.93 -2.54
CA LYS A 137 -12.01 2.43 -1.46
C LYS A 137 -12.55 1.05 -1.80
N THR A 138 -12.52 0.14 -0.83
CA THR A 138 -13.22 -1.15 -0.93
C THR A 138 -14.69 -1.02 -0.48
N ASN A 139 -15.42 -2.13 -0.45
CA ASN A 139 -16.77 -2.22 0.13
C ASN A 139 -16.81 -2.06 1.66
N VAL A 140 -15.65 -2.10 2.34
CA VAL A 140 -15.56 -1.96 3.80
C VAL A 140 -14.90 -0.63 4.14
N GLU A 141 -15.62 0.21 4.88
CA GLU A 141 -15.12 1.50 5.36
C GLU A 141 -13.83 1.32 6.17
N GLY A 142 -12.86 2.21 5.95
CA GLY A 142 -11.54 2.12 6.58
C GLY A 142 -10.55 1.24 5.79
N ILE A 143 -11.02 0.42 4.85
CA ILE A 143 -10.18 -0.51 4.09
C ILE A 143 -10.09 -0.07 2.62
N TRP A 144 -8.85 0.05 2.15
CA TRP A 144 -8.49 0.53 0.82
C TRP A 144 -7.59 -0.50 0.13
N ALA A 145 -7.47 -0.43 -1.19
CA ALA A 145 -6.49 -1.20 -1.94
C ALA A 145 -5.75 -0.33 -2.97
N ALA A 146 -4.50 -0.67 -3.25
CA ALA A 146 -3.65 0.05 -4.20
C ALA A 146 -2.73 -0.89 -4.98
N GLY A 147 -2.37 -0.50 -6.21
CA GLY A 147 -1.48 -1.28 -7.06
C GLY A 147 -2.20 -2.42 -7.79
N THR A 148 -1.45 -3.46 -8.15
CA THR A 148 -1.97 -4.55 -9.00
C THR A 148 -3.21 -5.24 -8.41
N CYS A 149 -3.29 -5.40 -7.09
CA CYS A 149 -4.44 -6.00 -6.43
C CYS A 149 -5.69 -5.10 -6.48
N ALA A 150 -5.54 -3.82 -6.83
CA ALA A 150 -6.61 -2.87 -7.07
C ALA A 150 -6.94 -2.70 -8.57
N GLY A 151 -6.34 -3.51 -9.45
CA GLY A 151 -6.63 -3.52 -10.88
C GLY A 151 -5.84 -2.51 -11.72
N VAL A 152 -4.83 -1.83 -11.16
CA VAL A 152 -3.92 -1.00 -11.97
C VAL A 152 -2.83 -1.84 -12.62
N SER A 153 -2.33 -1.36 -13.77
CA SER A 153 -1.38 -2.13 -14.56
C SER A 153 -0.12 -2.50 -13.77
N MET A 154 0.37 -3.72 -13.99
CA MET A 154 1.50 -4.32 -13.28
C MET A 154 2.85 -3.75 -13.76
N HIS A 155 3.08 -2.46 -13.48
CA HIS A 155 4.33 -1.75 -13.74
C HIS A 155 4.75 -0.98 -12.48
N THR A 156 6.05 -0.95 -12.17
CA THR A 156 6.52 -0.39 -10.89
C THR A 156 6.21 1.10 -10.74
N ILE A 157 6.31 1.88 -11.82
CA ILE A 157 5.96 3.30 -11.81
C ILE A 157 4.45 3.53 -11.66
N VAL A 158 3.62 2.69 -12.30
CA VAL A 158 2.16 2.79 -12.23
C VAL A 158 1.66 2.43 -10.84
N THR A 159 2.12 1.29 -10.31
CA THR A 159 1.74 0.83 -8.96
C THR A 159 2.26 1.76 -7.87
N ALA A 160 3.47 2.33 -8.00
CA ALA A 160 3.97 3.35 -7.08
C ALA A 160 3.12 4.64 -7.12
N GLY A 161 2.74 5.10 -8.31
CA GLY A 161 1.85 6.25 -8.46
C GLY A 161 0.47 6.02 -7.86
N ASP A 162 -0.11 4.83 -8.06
CA ASP A 162 -1.39 4.46 -7.48
C ASP A 162 -1.32 4.34 -5.94
N GLY A 163 -0.24 3.76 -5.40
CA GLY A 163 0.02 3.74 -3.96
C GLY A 163 0.08 5.14 -3.33
N ALA A 164 0.76 6.08 -3.99
CA ALA A 164 0.78 7.48 -3.58
C ALA A 164 -0.62 8.10 -3.62
N LYS A 165 -1.36 7.91 -4.73
CA LYS A 165 -2.73 8.42 -4.90
C LYS A 165 -3.65 7.93 -3.78
N VAL A 166 -3.65 6.63 -3.48
CA VAL A 166 -4.50 6.04 -2.44
C VAL A 166 -4.08 6.56 -1.06
N ALA A 167 -2.78 6.66 -0.76
CA ALA A 167 -2.33 7.27 0.50
C ALA A 167 -2.78 8.73 0.65
N ILE A 168 -2.70 9.55 -0.40
CA ILE A 168 -3.21 10.94 -0.38
C ILE A 168 -4.70 10.97 -0.08
N ASN A 169 -5.49 10.06 -0.65
CA ASN A 169 -6.93 9.97 -0.39
C ASN A 169 -7.21 9.55 1.07
N VAL A 170 -6.48 8.57 1.60
CA VAL A 170 -6.55 8.16 3.02
C VAL A 170 -6.19 9.30 3.96
N ILE A 171 -5.10 10.03 3.68
CA ILE A 171 -4.68 11.17 4.49
C ILE A 171 -5.73 12.28 4.43
N SER A 172 -6.34 12.50 3.26
CA SER A 172 -7.39 13.50 3.10
C SER A 172 -8.63 13.14 3.93
N ASP A 173 -9.02 11.87 3.94
CA ASP A 173 -10.13 11.35 4.75
C ASP A 173 -9.84 11.54 6.24
N LEU A 174 -8.64 11.17 6.69
CA LEU A 174 -8.16 11.37 8.06
C LEU A 174 -8.11 12.84 8.50
N ASN A 175 -7.81 13.76 7.58
CA ASN A 175 -7.69 15.18 7.87
C ASN A 175 -9.05 15.91 7.79
N GLY A 176 -10.04 15.33 7.13
CA GLY A 176 -11.30 16.01 6.80
C GLY A 176 -11.17 17.05 5.67
N GLU A 177 -10.01 17.13 5.00
CA GLU A 177 -9.76 18.04 3.89
C GLU A 177 -8.72 17.47 2.92
N ARG A 178 -8.65 18.02 1.70
CA ARG A 178 -7.72 17.51 0.67
C ARG A 178 -6.26 17.73 1.10
N TYR A 179 -5.50 16.63 1.15
CA TYR A 179 -4.06 16.66 1.36
C TYR A 179 -3.29 16.92 0.05
N VAL A 180 -2.27 17.76 0.14
CA VAL A 180 -1.27 18.01 -0.90
C VAL A 180 0.10 18.04 -0.24
N ASP A 181 1.13 17.55 -0.95
CA ASP A 181 2.48 17.44 -0.41
C ASP A 181 3.51 17.99 -1.40
N HIS A 182 3.91 19.24 -1.19
CA HIS A 182 4.91 19.92 -2.01
C HIS A 182 5.99 20.53 -1.11
N ASP A 183 7.24 20.13 -1.34
CA ASP A 183 8.40 20.79 -0.76
C ASP A 183 8.96 21.82 -1.74
N VAL A 184 9.55 22.89 -1.20
CA VAL A 184 10.34 23.84 -1.99
C VAL A 184 11.79 23.35 -2.01
N LEU A 185 12.45 23.47 -3.16
CA LEU A 185 13.88 23.18 -3.29
C LEU A 185 14.67 24.01 -2.26
N LYS A 186 15.47 23.34 -1.43
CA LYS A 186 16.37 24.02 -0.50
C LYS A 186 17.48 24.68 -1.33
N ALA A 187 17.64 26.00 -1.13
CA ALA A 187 18.74 26.78 -1.71
C ALA A 187 20.10 26.32 -1.17
#